data_AF-A0A9D2K309-F1
#
_entry.id   AF-A0A9D2K309-F1
#
_cell.length_a   1.000
_cell.length_b   1.000
_cell.length_c   1.000
_cell.angle_alpha   90.00
_cell.angle_beta   90.00
_cell.angle_gamma   90.00
#
_symmetry.space_group_name_H-M   'P 1'
#
loop_
_entity.id
_entity.type
_entity.pdbx_description
1 polymer ?
#
loop_
_entity_poly.entity_id
_entity_poly.type
_entity_poly.pdbx_seq_one_letter_code
_entity_poly.pdbx_strand_id
1 'polypeptide(L)'
;IEVTDTRSDTLISRNDFGDSSFSGMSVLSAEITSGGGSIYLDAENLENLTGSNDFGSTDIILHAPLSDFSCDISTDFGSISLPDNAPGNYVSDGFGEESYESSGTEEKKITFSAASGDIDIEEK
;
A
#
# COMPACT_ATOMS: atom_id res chain seq x y z
N ILE A 1 -4.14 5.61 -14.86
CA ILE A 1 -4.33 4.19 -15.21
C ILE A 1 -5.60 3.72 -14.52
N GLU A 2 -6.49 3.01 -15.22
CA GLU A 2 -7.64 2.37 -14.59
C GLU A 2 -7.74 0.91 -15.02
N VAL A 3 -7.85 0.01 -14.05
CA VAL A 3 -8.03 -1.43 -14.24
C VAL A 3 -9.10 -1.90 -13.27
N THR A 4 -10.09 -2.64 -13.79
CA THR A 4 -11.20 -3.16 -12.98
C THR A 4 -11.44 -4.64 -13.26
N ASP A 5 -11.99 -5.35 -12.27
CA ASP A 5 -12.56 -6.71 -12.40
C ASP A 5 -11.62 -7.71 -13.10
N THR A 6 -10.34 -7.69 -12.76
CA THR A 6 -9.31 -8.50 -13.42
C THR A 6 -8.68 -9.50 -12.45
N ARG A 7 -8.35 -10.68 -12.96
CA ARG A 7 -7.62 -11.72 -12.23
C ARG A 7 -6.27 -11.97 -12.90
N SER A 8 -5.20 -11.89 -12.13
CA SER A 8 -3.84 -12.13 -12.60
C SER A 8 -2.94 -12.51 -11.44
N ASP A 9 -1.96 -13.39 -11.64
CA ASP A 9 -1.03 -13.73 -10.55
C ASP A 9 -0.15 -12.52 -10.17
N THR A 10 0.22 -11.69 -11.15
CA THR A 10 1.10 -10.54 -10.95
C THR A 10 0.59 -9.29 -11.64
N LEU A 11 0.55 -8.18 -10.91
CA LEU A 11 0.35 -6.83 -11.41
C LEU A 11 1.68 -6.07 -11.35
N ILE A 12 2.08 -5.43 -12.45
CA ILE A 12 3.19 -4.47 -12.46
C ILE A 12 2.67 -3.18 -13.10
N SER A 13 2.68 -2.09 -12.34
CA SER A 13 2.27 -0.77 -12.81
C SER A 13 3.37 0.25 -12.58
N ARG A 14 3.67 1.03 -13.62
CA ARG A 14 4.58 2.17 -13.55
C ARG A 14 3.89 3.37 -14.19
N ASN A 15 3.78 4.45 -13.43
CA ASN A 15 3.11 5.65 -13.87
C ASN A 15 3.93 6.87 -13.46
N ASP A 16 4.39 7.67 -14.43
CA ASP A 16 5.16 8.87 -14.09
C ASP A 16 4.25 9.98 -13.53
N PHE A 17 3.01 10.09 -14.05
CA PHE A 17 2.05 11.14 -13.67
C PHE A 17 0.59 10.72 -13.89
N GLY A 18 -0.25 11.08 -12.92
CA GLY A 18 -1.70 10.92 -12.96
C GLY A 18 -2.16 9.66 -12.22
N ASP A 19 -3.44 9.64 -11.87
CA ASP A 19 -3.95 8.68 -10.90
C ASP A 19 -3.95 7.24 -11.43
N SER A 20 -3.76 6.28 -10.54
CA SER A 20 -3.80 4.85 -10.82
C SER A 20 -4.81 4.16 -9.93
N SER A 21 -5.87 3.60 -10.52
CA SER A 21 -6.91 2.88 -9.79
C SER A 21 -6.98 1.43 -10.24
N PHE A 22 -6.85 0.51 -9.28
CA PHE A 22 -6.95 -0.93 -9.45
C PHE A 22 -8.07 -1.42 -8.52
N SER A 23 -9.26 -1.66 -9.06
CA SER A 23 -10.45 -1.97 -8.26
C SER A 23 -11.06 -3.33 -8.60
N GLY A 24 -11.54 -4.06 -7.59
CA GLY A 24 -12.13 -5.39 -7.80
C GLY A 24 -11.14 -6.38 -8.42
N MET A 25 -9.86 -6.23 -8.10
CA MET A 25 -8.81 -7.10 -8.61
C MET A 25 -8.72 -8.39 -7.79
N SER A 26 -8.26 -9.47 -8.41
CA SER A 26 -7.68 -10.59 -7.64
C SER A 26 -6.25 -10.86 -8.13
N VAL A 27 -5.29 -10.56 -7.26
CA VAL A 27 -3.85 -10.70 -7.56
C VAL A 27 -3.09 -11.29 -6.38
N LEU A 28 -2.05 -12.06 -6.66
CA LEU A 28 -1.18 -12.61 -5.62
C LEU A 28 -0.05 -11.63 -5.27
N SER A 29 0.54 -11.02 -6.30
CA SER A 29 1.65 -10.07 -6.15
C SER A 29 1.43 -8.78 -6.95
N ALA A 30 1.75 -7.64 -6.35
CA ALA A 30 1.67 -6.33 -6.99
C ALA A 30 2.98 -5.54 -6.82
N GLU A 31 3.49 -5.01 -7.93
CA GLU A 31 4.55 -4.00 -7.97
C GLU A 31 3.97 -2.70 -8.54
N ILE A 32 3.87 -1.63 -7.73
CA ILE A 32 3.25 -0.37 -8.15
C ILE A 32 4.18 0.79 -7.83
N THR A 33 4.61 1.53 -8.85
CA THR A 33 5.42 2.74 -8.68
C THR A 33 4.76 3.92 -9.37
N SER A 34 4.60 5.03 -8.65
CA SER A 34 4.08 6.29 -9.18
C SER A 34 5.04 7.45 -8.95
N GLY A 35 5.34 8.22 -9.99
CA GLY A 35 6.07 9.48 -9.90
C GLY A 35 5.19 10.65 -9.44
N GLY A 36 3.86 10.53 -9.57
CA GLY A 36 2.92 11.49 -9.00
C GLY A 36 1.47 11.26 -9.39
N GLY A 37 0.55 11.59 -8.49
CA GLY A 37 -0.87 11.26 -8.56
C GLY A 37 -1.26 10.20 -7.53
N SER A 38 -2.56 9.97 -7.36
CA SER A 38 -3.06 9.05 -6.35
C SER A 38 -2.98 7.60 -6.80
N ILE A 39 -2.75 6.68 -5.87
CA ILE A 39 -2.84 5.23 -6.09
C ILE A 39 -4.01 4.70 -5.27
N TYR A 40 -4.88 3.92 -5.91
CA TYR A 40 -5.92 3.14 -5.23
C TYR A 40 -5.76 1.67 -5.59
N LEU A 41 -5.59 0.80 -4.59
CA LEU A 41 -5.46 -0.64 -4.76
C LEU A 41 -6.50 -1.37 -3.91
N ASP A 42 -7.46 -2.01 -4.57
CA ASP A 42 -8.44 -2.93 -3.98
C ASP A 42 -8.28 -4.31 -4.63
N ALA A 43 -7.61 -5.22 -3.91
CA ALA A 43 -7.17 -6.51 -4.41
C ALA A 43 -7.45 -7.67 -3.44
N GLU A 44 -8.17 -8.68 -3.94
CA GLU A 44 -8.37 -9.96 -3.29
C GLU A 44 -7.17 -10.90 -3.47
N ASN A 45 -6.90 -11.73 -2.46
CA ASN A 45 -5.83 -12.75 -2.43
C ASN A 45 -4.40 -12.19 -2.47
N LEU A 46 -4.23 -10.90 -2.17
CA LEU A 46 -2.91 -10.27 -2.13
C LEU A 46 -2.03 -10.94 -1.06
N GLU A 47 -0.87 -11.42 -1.50
CA GLU A 47 0.19 -11.95 -0.64
C GLU A 47 1.36 -10.97 -0.58
N ASN A 48 1.71 -10.34 -1.70
CA ASN A 48 2.88 -9.46 -1.79
C ASN A 48 2.53 -8.12 -2.44
N LEU A 49 2.87 -7.02 -1.77
CA LEU A 49 2.85 -5.68 -2.32
C LEU A 49 4.22 -5.03 -2.14
N THR A 50 4.79 -4.55 -3.23
CA THR A 50 5.99 -3.70 -3.22
C THR A 50 5.70 -2.44 -4.03
N GLY A 51 6.04 -1.26 -3.52
CA GLY A 51 5.78 -0.07 -4.30
C GLY A 51 6.29 1.23 -3.71
N SER A 52 6.09 2.30 -4.49
CA SER A 52 6.35 3.66 -4.04
C SER A 52 5.42 4.67 -4.70
N ASN A 53 5.16 5.77 -4.01
CA ASN A 53 4.54 6.97 -4.57
C ASN A 53 5.35 8.21 -4.22
N ASP A 54 6.00 8.82 -5.21
CA ASP A 54 6.86 9.98 -4.94
C ASP A 54 6.01 11.18 -4.50
N PHE A 55 4.85 11.41 -5.15
CA PHE A 55 4.01 12.58 -4.90
C PHE A 55 2.51 12.25 -5.05
N GLY A 56 1.86 11.89 -3.96
CA GLY A 56 0.42 11.65 -3.93
C GLY A 56 0.00 10.67 -2.85
N SER A 57 -1.30 10.65 -2.56
CA SER A 57 -1.87 9.73 -1.57
C SER A 57 -2.02 8.32 -2.14
N THR A 58 -1.94 7.33 -1.26
CA THR A 58 -2.08 5.92 -1.61
C THR A 58 -3.08 5.25 -0.68
N ASP A 59 -4.14 4.69 -1.27
CA ASP A 59 -5.15 3.90 -0.57
C ASP A 59 -4.93 2.40 -0.89
N ILE A 60 -4.78 1.58 0.15
CA ILE A 60 -4.62 0.12 0.03
C ILE A 60 -5.73 -0.56 0.82
N ILE A 61 -6.60 -1.29 0.10
CA ILE A 61 -7.72 -2.04 0.67
C ILE A 61 -7.34 -3.52 0.72
N LEU A 62 -7.15 -4.03 1.94
CA LEU A 62 -6.80 -5.43 2.19
C LEU A 62 -8.06 -6.27 2.43
N HIS A 63 -8.12 -7.43 1.79
CA HIS A 63 -9.16 -8.45 2.01
C HIS A 63 -8.72 -9.57 2.97
N ALA A 64 -7.67 -9.30 3.72
CA ALA A 64 -7.19 -10.12 4.83
C ALA A 64 -6.73 -9.18 5.93
N PRO A 65 -6.74 -9.62 7.21
CA PRO A 65 -6.26 -8.79 8.31
C PRO A 65 -4.82 -8.33 8.07
N LEU A 66 -4.52 -7.06 8.33
CA LEU A 66 -3.18 -6.47 8.26
C LEU A 66 -2.19 -7.27 9.12
N SER A 67 -2.67 -7.89 10.20
CA SER A 67 -1.90 -8.76 11.08
C SER A 67 -1.30 -9.99 10.38
N ASP A 68 -1.83 -10.39 9.24
CA ASP A 68 -1.28 -11.49 8.45
C ASP A 68 0.00 -11.09 7.70
N PHE A 69 0.21 -9.80 7.47
CA PHE A 69 1.29 -9.27 6.64
C PHE A 69 2.47 -8.79 7.49
N SER A 70 3.69 -9.14 7.07
CA SER A 70 4.86 -8.39 7.50
C SER A 70 4.92 -7.07 6.73
N CYS A 71 4.89 -5.96 7.46
CA CYS A 71 4.82 -4.63 6.89
C CYS A 71 6.11 -3.85 7.13
N ASP A 72 6.50 -3.09 6.11
CA ASP A 72 7.57 -2.08 6.12
C ASP A 72 7.06 -0.90 5.30
N ILE A 73 6.48 0.09 5.98
CA ILE A 73 5.78 1.20 5.35
C ILE A 73 6.34 2.51 5.88
N SER A 74 6.59 3.48 4.99
CA SER A 74 7.11 4.78 5.38
C SER A 74 6.58 5.92 4.51
N THR A 75 6.48 7.11 5.09
CA THR A 75 6.31 8.36 4.34
C THR A 75 7.27 9.41 4.90
N ASP A 76 7.99 10.11 4.03
CA ASP A 76 8.91 11.19 4.45
C ASP A 76 8.14 12.48 4.78
N PHE A 77 7.03 12.73 4.05
CA PHE A 77 6.18 13.89 4.20
C PHE A 77 4.71 13.53 3.97
N GLY A 78 4.07 13.00 5.01
CA GLY A 78 2.65 12.64 5.04
C GLY A 78 2.25 11.98 6.34
N SER A 79 1.12 11.28 6.33
CA SER A 79 0.68 10.45 7.44
C SER A 79 0.37 9.02 6.99
N ILE A 80 0.53 8.07 7.90
CA ILE A 80 0.12 6.68 7.71
C ILE A 80 -1.11 6.43 8.57
N SER A 81 -2.24 6.13 7.93
CA SER A 81 -3.45 5.65 8.62
C SER A 81 -3.51 4.12 8.54
N LEU A 82 -3.76 3.49 9.68
CA LEU A 82 -3.83 2.04 9.81
C LEU A 82 -5.20 1.62 10.37
N PRO A 83 -5.63 0.37 10.16
CA PRO A 83 -6.80 -0.19 10.81
C PRO A 83 -6.68 -0.14 12.34
N ASP A 84 -7.84 -0.08 13.01
CA ASP A 84 -7.90 -0.14 14.48
C ASP A 84 -7.21 -1.41 15.01
N ASN A 85 -6.31 -1.24 15.98
CA ASN A 85 -5.51 -2.32 16.57
C ASN A 85 -4.48 -2.96 15.62
N ALA A 86 -4.02 -2.25 14.58
CA ALA A 86 -2.90 -2.67 13.75
C ALA A 86 -1.70 -3.12 14.62
N PRO A 87 -1.24 -4.38 14.48
CA PRO A 87 -0.17 -4.90 15.30
C PRO A 87 1.19 -4.45 14.76
N GLY A 88 1.99 -3.79 15.57
CA GLY A 88 3.33 -3.42 15.14
C GLY A 88 3.86 -2.21 15.88
N ASN A 89 4.92 -1.65 15.32
CA ASN A 89 5.52 -0.43 15.79
C ASN A 89 5.22 0.68 14.80
N TYR A 90 4.39 1.63 15.22
CA TYR A 90 4.14 2.87 14.50
C TYR A 90 4.97 3.99 15.13
N VAL A 91 5.69 4.74 14.30
CA VAL A 91 6.54 5.86 14.71
C VAL A 91 6.15 7.08 13.88
N SER A 92 5.92 8.19 14.56
CA SER A 92 5.71 9.51 13.94
C SER A 92 6.63 10.50 14.64
N ASP A 93 7.38 11.27 13.86
CA ASP A 93 8.29 12.29 14.39
C ASP A 93 7.57 13.63 14.70
N GLY A 94 6.30 13.75 14.30
CA GLY A 94 5.48 14.94 14.45
C GLY A 94 5.76 16.07 13.45
N PHE A 95 6.66 15.84 12.49
CA PHE A 95 7.04 16.79 11.43
C PHE A 95 6.71 16.27 10.01
N GLY A 96 6.02 15.13 9.91
CA GLY A 96 5.51 14.56 8.68
C GLY A 96 6.24 13.29 8.23
N GLU A 97 7.26 12.84 8.98
CA GLU A 97 7.89 11.54 8.74
C GLU A 97 7.18 10.50 9.62
N GLU A 98 6.60 9.49 8.98
CA GLU A 98 5.94 8.39 9.66
C GLU A 98 6.40 7.04 9.10
N SER A 99 6.48 6.05 9.98
CA SER A 99 6.80 4.68 9.61
C SER A 99 5.99 3.68 10.42
N TYR A 100 5.73 2.53 9.80
CA TYR A 100 5.08 1.40 10.41
C TYR A 100 5.77 0.11 10.02
N GLU A 101 6.19 -0.64 11.03
CA GLU A 101 6.81 -1.95 10.88
C GLU A 101 6.03 -3.01 11.67
N SER A 102 5.80 -4.17 11.04
CA SER A 102 5.17 -5.31 11.70
C SER A 102 5.75 -6.65 11.25
N SER A 103 5.70 -7.63 12.14
CA SER A 103 6.04 -9.02 11.85
C SER A 103 4.75 -9.85 11.81
N GLY A 104 4.14 -9.93 10.62
CA GLY A 104 3.03 -10.85 10.34
C GLY A 104 3.53 -12.26 10.06
N THR A 105 2.89 -12.97 9.13
CA THR A 105 3.37 -14.26 8.64
C THR A 105 4.55 -14.09 7.69
N GLU A 106 5.48 -15.04 7.63
CA GLU A 106 6.63 -14.97 6.70
C GLU A 106 6.22 -15.05 5.22
N GLU A 107 4.98 -15.45 4.92
CA GLU A 107 4.49 -15.67 3.55
C GLU A 107 3.88 -14.43 2.89
N LYS A 108 3.31 -13.50 3.68
CA LYS A 108 2.66 -12.28 3.17
C LYS A 108 3.44 -11.03 3.55
N LYS A 109 3.70 -10.15 2.58
CA LYS A 109 4.54 -8.96 2.77
C LYS A 109 3.99 -7.71 2.09
N ILE A 110 4.07 -6.58 2.79
CA ILE A 110 3.81 -5.25 2.24
C ILE A 110 5.05 -4.38 2.49
N THR A 111 5.65 -3.88 1.42
CA THR A 111 6.69 -2.85 1.48
C THR A 111 6.27 -1.68 0.61
N PHE A 112 6.01 -0.53 1.21
CA PHE A 112 5.52 0.63 0.46
C PHE A 112 6.07 1.92 1.05
N SER A 113 6.57 2.81 0.18
CA SER A 113 7.04 4.12 0.63
C SER A 113 6.41 5.27 -0.13
N ALA A 114 6.25 6.41 0.53
CA ALA A 114 5.92 7.66 -0.10
C ALA A 114 6.99 8.72 0.19
N ALA A 115 7.38 9.51 -0.81
CA ALA A 115 8.24 10.66 -0.54
C ALA A 115 7.40 11.85 -0.07
N SER A 116 6.22 12.07 -0.66
CA SER A 116 5.23 12.98 -0.10
C SER A 116 3.82 12.54 -0.42
N GLY A 117 3.02 12.34 0.62
CA GLY A 117 1.65 11.88 0.52
C GLY A 117 1.28 10.94 1.65
N ASP A 118 -0.03 10.82 1.85
CA ASP A 118 -0.60 9.97 2.88
C ASP A 118 -0.69 8.53 2.37
N ILE A 119 -0.54 7.57 3.28
CA ILE A 119 -0.74 6.15 3.01
C ILE A 119 -1.86 5.67 3.93
N ASP A 120 -3.00 5.33 3.35
CA ASP A 120 -4.15 4.84 4.07
C ASP A 120 -4.32 3.33 3.81
N ILE A 121 -4.31 2.54 4.89
CA ILE A 121 -4.53 1.10 4.83
C ILE A 121 -5.84 0.76 5.52
N GLU A 122 -6.73 0.11 4.78
CA GLU A 122 -8.02 -0.34 5.27
C GLU A 122 -8.17 -1.87 5.14
N GLU A 123 -8.97 -2.45 6.02
CA GLU A 123 -9.39 -3.84 5.96
C GLU A 123 -10.88 -3.91 5.57
N LYS A 124 -11.25 -4.88 4.74
CA LYS A 124 -12.62 -5.09 4.24
C LYS A 124 -13.27 -6.38 4.76
#